data_AF-X1MZC4-F1
#
_entry.id   AF-X1MZC4-F1
#
_cell.length_a   1.000
_cell.length_b   1.000
_cell.length_c   1.000
_cell.angle_alpha   90.00
_cell.angle_beta   90.00
_cell.angle_gamma   90.00
#
_symmetry.space_group_name_H-M   'P 1'
#
loop_
_entity.id
_entity.type
_entity.pdbx_description
1 polymer ?
#
loop_
_entity_poly.entity_id
_entity_poly.type
_entity_poly.pdbx_seq_one_letter_code
_entity_poly.pdbx_strand_id
1 'polypeptide(L)' 'MRKIIALILLLGLLIPSTVSAASDIEVIDRTGDGHWHRDTWHVDLYPGETAETKGEFRP' A
#
# COMPACT_ATOMS: atom_id res chain seq x y z
N MET A 1 28.40 -12.50 28.56
CA MET A 1 28.19 -12.93 27.16
C MET A 1 26.74 -13.35 26.87
N ARG A 2 26.15 -14.34 27.57
CA ARG A 2 24.73 -14.76 27.34
C ARG A 2 23.69 -13.62 27.48
N LYS A 3 23.87 -12.72 28.46
CA LYS A 3 22.98 -11.56 28.67
C LYS A 3 23.04 -10.54 27.52
N ILE A 4 24.19 -10.41 26.86
CA ILE A 4 24.39 -9.48 25.74
C ILE A 4 23.68 -10.03 24.49
N ILE A 5 23.75 -11.34 24.26
CA ILE A 5 23.06 -12.00 23.16
C ILE A 5 21.53 -11.84 23.28
N ALA A 6 20.99 -12.03 24.49
CA ALA A 6 19.56 -11.83 24.75
C ALA A 6 19.12 -10.38 24.49
N LEU A 7 19.95 -9.40 24.85
CA LEU A 7 19.64 -7.99 24.63
C LEU A 7 19.64 -7.63 23.14
N ILE A 8 20.59 -8.17 22.35
CA ILE A 8 20.64 -7.95 20.90
C ILE A 8 19.43 -8.56 20.20
N LEU A 9 19.02 -9.77 20.60
CA LEU A 9 17.81 -10.41 20.04
C LEU A 9 16.54 -9.64 20.37
N LEU A 10 16.42 -9.13 21.60
CA LEU A 10 15.27 -8.33 22.01
C LEU A 10 15.21 -6.99 21.25
N LEU A 11 16.37 -6.38 20.97
CA LEU A 11 16.44 -5.12 20.22
C LEU A 11 16.08 -5.31 18.74
N GLY A 12 16.45 -6.45 18.14
CA GLY A 12 16.08 -6.80 16.77
C GLY A 12 14.58 -7.08 16.58
N LEU A 13 13.90 -7.58 17.62
CA LEU A 13 12.46 -7.88 17.58
C LEU A 13 11.58 -6.62 17.64
N LEU A 14 12.12 -5.52 18.16
CA LEU A 14 11.44 -4.23 18.28
C LEU A 14 11.55 -3.38 17.00
N ILE A 15 12.23 -3.84 15.96
CA ILE A 15 12.28 -3.14 14.69
C ILE A 15 10.94 -3.41 13.98
N PRO A 16 10.03 -2.42 13.87
CA PRO A 16 8.81 -2.62 13.11
C PRO A 16 9.23 -2.87 11.67
N SER A 17 8.98 -4.09 11.19
CA SER A 17 9.09 -4.41 9.78
C SER A 17 8.10 -3.52 9.04
N THR A 18 8.61 -2.47 8.39
CA THR A 18 7.82 -1.65 7.48
C THR A 18 7.37 -2.56 6.34
N VAL A 19 6.15 -3.07 6.43
CA VAL A 19 5.51 -3.78 5.33
C VAL A 19 5.18 -2.71 4.28
N SER A 20 6.12 -2.47 3.37
CA SER A 20 5.81 -1.75 2.14
C SER A 20 4.96 -2.69 1.31
N ALA A 21 3.65 -2.47 1.27
CA ALA A 21 2.80 -3.10 0.28
C ALA A 21 3.30 -2.60 -1.09
N ALA A 22 4.06 -3.42 -1.80
CA ALA A 22 4.24 -3.22 -3.23
C ALA A 22 2.84 -3.26 -3.83
N SER A 23 2.32 -2.10 -4.18
CA SER A 23 1.06 -2.01 -4.88
C SER A 23 1.33 -2.47 -6.31
N ASP A 24 0.88 -3.67 -6.68
CA ASP A 24 0.83 -4.12 -8.08
C ASP A 24 -0.16 -3.28 -8.93
N ILE A 25 -0.68 -2.17 -8.37
CA ILE A 25 -1.52 -1.21 -9.04
C ILE A 25 -0.62 -0.17 -9.70
N GLU A 26 -0.52 -0.27 -11.02
CA GLU A 26 0.09 0.75 -11.87
C GLU A 26 -0.98 1.74 -12.35
N VAL A 27 -0.75 3.03 -12.09
CA VAL A 27 -1.58 4.09 -12.69
C VAL A 27 -1.07 4.35 -14.10
N ILE A 28 -1.73 3.75 -15.09
CA ILE A 28 -1.39 3.85 -16.52
C ILE A 28 -1.79 5.19 -17.16
N ASP A 29 -2.71 5.93 -16.54
CA ASP A 29 -3.15 7.25 -16.99
C ASP A 29 -3.47 8.14 -15.79
N ARG A 30 -2.98 9.39 -15.82
CA ARG A 30 -3.23 10.43 -14.80
C ARG A 30 -4.21 11.49 -15.28
N THR A 31 -4.78 11.29 -16.46
CA THR A 31 -5.81 12.14 -17.05
C THR A 31 -7.15 11.42 -16.95
N GLY A 32 -8.22 12.16 -16.62
CA GLY A 32 -9.54 11.59 -16.37
C GLY A 32 -10.23 12.20 -15.16
N ASP A 33 -11.36 11.61 -14.76
CA ASP A 33 -12.27 12.12 -13.73
C ASP A 33 -11.80 11.73 -12.32
N GLY A 34 -10.59 12.13 -11.95
CA GLY A 34 -10.02 11.83 -10.65
C GLY A 34 -8.90 12.77 -10.24
N HIS A 35 -8.46 12.60 -9.00
CA HIS A 35 -7.41 13.41 -8.41
C HIS A 35 -6.54 12.59 -7.44
N TRP A 36 -5.30 13.03 -7.28
CA TRP A 36 -4.39 12.45 -6.28
C TRP A 36 -4.66 13.04 -4.90
N HIS A 37 -4.76 12.18 -3.88
CA HIS A 37 -4.78 12.57 -2.49
C HIS A 37 -3.92 11.63 -1.65
N ARG A 38 -2.89 12.17 -0.98
CA ARG A 38 -1.96 11.43 -0.09
C ARG A 38 -1.48 10.10 -0.73
N ASP A 39 -0.87 10.21 -1.91
CA ASP A 39 -0.33 9.08 -2.69
C ASP A 39 -1.34 8.04 -3.18
N THR A 40 -2.65 8.36 -3.11
CA THR A 40 -3.73 7.50 -3.60
C THR A 40 -4.53 8.21 -4.68
N TRP A 41 -4.78 7.54 -5.80
CA TRP A 41 -5.67 8.03 -6.85
C TRP A 41 -7.12 7.85 -6.44
N HIS A 42 -7.90 8.94 -6.45
CA HIS A 42 -9.32 8.95 -6.15
C HIS A 42 -10.11 9.27 -7.42
N VAL A 43 -11.20 8.54 -7.66
CA VAL A 43 -12.12 8.79 -8.78
C VAL A 43 -13.28 9.65 -8.27
N ASP A 44 -13.59 10.73 -8.97
CA ASP A 44 -14.74 11.59 -8.67
C ASP A 44 -15.99 10.96 -9.27
N LEU A 45 -16.99 10.66 -8.43
CA LEU A 45 -18.26 10.06 -8.84
C LEU A 45 -19.39 11.10 -8.83
N TYR A 46 -20.12 11.17 -9.93
CA TYR A 46 -21.30 12.02 -10.08
C TYR A 46 -22.61 11.24 -9.81
N PRO A 47 -23.75 11.93 -9.57
CA PRO A 47 -25.02 11.26 -9.34
C PRO A 47 -25.39 10.27 -10.45
N GLY A 48 -25.57 8.99 -10.09
CA GLY A 48 -25.91 7.90 -11.02
C GLY A 48 -24.72 7.03 -11.44
N GLU A 49 -23.50 7.37 -11.02
CA GLU A 49 -22.30 6.60 -11.33
C GLU A 49 -21.94 5.60 -10.22
N THR A 50 -21.23 4.53 -10.59
CA THR A 50 -20.74 3.50 -9.67
C THR A 50 -19.31 3.13 -10.02
N ALA A 51 -18.43 3.06 -9.02
CA ALA A 51 -17.08 2.55 -9.17
C ALA A 51 -17.08 1.01 -9.15
N GLU A 52 -16.46 0.39 -10.16
CA GLU A 52 -16.18 -1.04 -10.18
C GLU A 52 -14.68 -1.28 -10.28
N THR A 53 -14.16 -2.21 -9.47
CA THR A 53 -12.79 -2.69 -9.59
C THR A 53 -12.80 -4.07 -10.21
N LYS A 54 -12.24 -4.22 -11.41
CA LYS A 54 -12.05 -5.51 -12.07
C LYS A 54 -10.59 -5.94 -11.90
N GLY A 55 -10.33 -6.80 -10.94
CA GLY A 55 -9.01 -7.41 -10.77
C GLY A 55 -8.82 -8.57 -11.75
N GLU A 56 -7.75 -8.55 -12.55
CA GLU A 56 -7.26 -9.73 -13.27
C GLU A 56 -6.28 -10.45 -12.35
N PHE A 57 -6.70 -11.54 -11.70
CA PHE A 57 -5.79 -12.39 -10.95
C PHE A 57 -4.95 -13.20 -11.96
N ARG A 58 -3.67 -12.87 -12.10
CA ARG A 58 -2.71 -13.71 -12.82
C ARG A 58 -2.05 -14.66 -11.82
N PRO A 59 -2.27 -15.99 -11.94
CA PRO A 59 -1.69 -16.99 -11.05
C PRO A 59 -0.18 -17.14 -11.21
#